data_AF-A0A7C0TZS1-F1
#
_entry.id   AF-A0A7C0TZS1-F1
#
_cell.length_a   1.000
_cell.length_b   1.000
_cell.length_c   1.000
_cell.angle_alpha   90.00
_cell.angle_beta   90.00
_cell.angle_gamma   90.00
#
_symmetry.space_group_name_H-M   'P 1'
#
loop_
_entity.id
_entity.type
_entity.pdbx_description
1 polymer ?
#
loop_
_entity_poly.entity_id
_entity_poly.type
_entity_poly.pdbx_seq_one_letter_code
_entity_poly.pdbx_strand_id
1 'polypeptide(L)'
;KEARLLVGAGVLVDPEVFFHELEHLKDFNVKDRVGIDYRCTVIEPKHKELDRTNGYLHGKIGTTGSGCGPANADRALRKARQVKDIKELEPFLTDVAQEVNDALDEGKLVLVEGTQGFGLSLYFGTYPYVTSKDTSASAIASDVGIGPTRVDDVIVVLKSFPTRVGAGPFPTEMSEEEADRMGLVEYGTVTGRRRRVGWFDFEFARYSAKINGATILAVTMLDKYDKEAFGVTEFDKLPKKAKEFIAEIEEKVGVPVGLIKTGPELEHIIDLRENI
;
A
#
# COMPACT_ATOMS: atom_id res chain seq x y z
N LYS A 1 -4.36 23.23 3.34
CA LYS A 1 -3.48 22.06 3.58
C LYS A 1 -3.40 21.87 5.10
N GLU A 2 -4.38 21.19 5.69
CA GLU A 2 -4.62 21.23 7.15
C GLU A 2 -4.35 19.90 7.87
N ALA A 3 -4.15 18.80 7.13
CA ALA A 3 -3.94 17.49 7.73
C ALA A 3 -2.57 17.38 8.42
N ARG A 4 -2.55 16.71 9.58
CA ARG A 4 -1.35 16.20 10.23
C ARG A 4 -0.89 14.93 9.51
N LEU A 5 0.41 14.79 9.25
CA LEU A 5 1.00 13.63 8.56
C LEU A 5 1.84 12.83 9.55
N LEU A 6 1.51 11.56 9.80
CA LEU A 6 2.13 10.77 10.87
C LEU A 6 2.72 9.45 10.35
N VAL A 7 3.85 9.03 10.93
CA VAL A 7 4.50 7.74 10.64
C VAL A 7 4.46 6.87 11.89
N GLY A 8 3.64 5.81 11.86
CA GLY A 8 3.39 4.94 13.01
C GLY A 8 4.60 4.11 13.47
N ALA A 9 4.64 3.77 14.76
CA ALA A 9 5.72 2.99 15.40
C ALA A 9 6.04 1.66 14.69
N GLY A 10 5.07 1.04 14.02
CA GLY A 10 5.26 -0.19 13.25
C GLY A 10 6.01 -0.03 11.93
N VAL A 11 6.27 1.21 11.50
CA VAL A 11 6.95 1.55 10.24
C VAL A 11 8.47 1.64 10.44
N LEU A 12 9.20 1.33 9.39
CA LEU A 12 10.65 1.51 9.30
C LEU A 12 10.96 2.87 8.67
N VAL A 13 11.92 3.60 9.24
CA VAL A 13 12.31 4.93 8.78
C VAL A 13 13.74 4.92 8.26
N ASP A 14 13.91 5.35 7.02
CA ASP A 14 15.20 5.64 6.42
C ASP A 14 15.43 7.15 6.48
N PRO A 15 16.32 7.67 7.34
CA PRO A 15 16.50 9.12 7.50
C PRO A 15 16.88 9.82 6.19
N GLU A 16 17.65 9.17 5.33
CA GLU A 16 18.07 9.71 4.04
C GLU A 16 16.86 9.96 3.13
N VAL A 17 15.97 8.96 3.02
CA VAL A 17 14.74 9.05 2.21
C VAL A 17 13.78 10.06 2.81
N PHE A 18 13.61 10.05 4.13
CA PHE A 18 12.74 11.01 4.82
C PHE A 18 13.13 12.46 4.51
N PHE A 19 14.40 12.84 4.67
CA PHE A 19 14.85 14.19 4.37
C PHE A 19 14.80 14.53 2.88
N HIS A 20 15.06 13.55 2.01
CA HIS A 20 14.91 13.73 0.57
C HIS A 20 13.47 14.08 0.18
N GLU A 21 12.48 13.37 0.73
CA GLU A 21 11.06 13.62 0.47
C GLU A 21 10.59 14.96 1.04
N LEU A 22 11.10 15.39 2.21
CA LEU A 22 10.79 16.71 2.75
C LEU A 22 11.24 17.84 1.81
N GLU A 23 12.41 17.74 1.21
CA GLU A 23 12.89 18.72 0.24
C GLU A 23 12.07 18.67 -1.06
N HIS A 24 11.75 17.46 -1.53
CA HIS A 24 10.95 17.27 -2.75
C HIS A 24 9.53 17.83 -2.62
N LEU A 25 8.96 17.79 -1.41
CA LEU A 25 7.58 18.21 -1.13
C LEU A 25 7.48 19.57 -0.41
N LYS A 26 8.50 20.42 -0.48
CA LYS A 26 8.53 21.72 0.20
C LYS A 26 7.36 22.63 -0.13
N ASP A 27 6.85 22.59 -1.36
CA ASP A 27 5.69 23.38 -1.80
C ASP A 27 4.38 22.96 -1.09
N PHE A 28 4.39 21.81 -0.41
CA PHE A 28 3.29 21.32 0.42
C PHE A 28 3.47 21.56 1.92
N ASN A 29 4.56 22.22 2.30
CA ASN A 29 4.93 22.49 3.68
C ASN A 29 4.81 21.23 4.57
N VAL A 30 5.38 20.11 4.08
CA VAL A 30 5.32 18.81 4.79
C VAL A 30 6.13 18.87 6.08
N LYS A 31 7.29 19.53 6.06
CA LYS A 31 8.20 19.67 7.19
C LYS A 31 7.52 20.16 8.47
N ASP A 32 6.57 21.09 8.35
CA ASP A 32 5.90 21.68 9.51
C ASP A 32 4.71 20.86 10.02
N ARG A 33 4.28 19.83 9.27
CA ARG A 33 3.07 19.06 9.58
C ARG A 33 3.33 17.55 9.72
N VAL A 34 4.57 17.11 9.53
CA VAL A 34 4.99 15.71 9.65
C VAL A 34 5.41 15.33 11.06
N GLY A 35 5.09 14.12 11.49
CA GLY A 35 5.47 13.55 12.79
C GLY A 35 5.89 12.10 12.62
N ILE A 36 6.97 11.70 13.27
CA ILE A 36 7.48 10.34 13.27
C ILE A 36 7.37 9.80 14.68
N ASP A 37 6.77 8.61 14.84
CA ASP A 37 6.72 7.98 16.14
C ASP A 37 8.15 7.71 16.66
N TYR A 38 8.46 8.17 17.87
CA TYR A 38 9.80 8.00 18.45
C TYR A 38 10.25 6.54 18.56
N ARG A 39 9.33 5.56 18.44
CA ARG A 39 9.58 4.11 18.50
C ARG A 39 9.83 3.46 17.13
N CYS A 40 9.67 4.18 16.02
CA CYS A 40 9.98 3.66 14.69
C CYS A 40 11.41 3.11 14.63
N THR A 41 11.61 2.03 13.87
CA THR A 41 12.94 1.43 13.69
C THR A 41 13.67 2.08 12.53
N VAL A 42 14.98 2.31 12.70
CA VAL A 42 15.82 2.95 11.68
C VAL A 42 16.35 1.94 10.66
N ILE A 43 16.24 2.26 9.37
CA ILE A 43 16.96 1.57 8.31
C ILE A 43 18.37 2.15 8.20
N GLU A 44 19.36 1.39 8.67
CA GLU A 44 20.77 1.73 8.59
C GLU A 44 21.40 1.29 7.25
N PRO A 45 22.53 1.89 6.82
CA PRO A 45 23.23 1.52 5.58
C PRO A 45 23.54 0.02 5.46
N LYS A 46 23.93 -0.62 6.57
CA LYS A 46 24.18 -2.08 6.65
C LYS A 46 22.97 -2.92 6.22
N HIS A 47 21.75 -2.43 6.48
CA HIS A 47 20.51 -3.11 6.10
C HIS A 47 20.32 -3.03 4.58
N LYS A 48 20.52 -1.85 3.99
CA LYS A 48 20.41 -1.63 2.54
C LYS A 48 21.45 -2.48 1.79
N GLU A 49 22.69 -2.50 2.28
CA GLU A 49 23.78 -3.29 1.70
C GLU A 49 23.46 -4.79 1.73
N LEU A 50 23.04 -5.32 2.88
CA LEU A 50 22.70 -6.74 3.00
C LEU A 50 21.53 -7.11 2.08
N ASP A 51 20.50 -6.27 1.99
CA ASP A 51 19.32 -6.52 1.14
C ASP A 51 19.67 -6.52 -0.35
N ARG A 52 20.66 -5.72 -0.78
CA ARG A 52 21.11 -5.64 -2.17
C ARG A 52 22.11 -6.71 -2.57
N THR A 53 22.91 -7.22 -1.62
CA THR A 53 24.04 -8.12 -1.91
C THR A 53 23.77 -9.58 -1.56
N ASN A 54 22.83 -9.87 -0.65
CA ASN A 54 22.52 -11.23 -0.26
C ASN A 54 21.86 -12.01 -1.42
N GLY A 55 22.49 -13.10 -1.86
CA GLY A 55 22.02 -13.89 -3.01
C GLY A 55 20.62 -14.51 -2.83
N TYR A 56 20.17 -14.72 -1.59
CA TYR A 56 18.80 -15.19 -1.35
C TYR A 56 17.79 -14.05 -1.45
N LEU A 57 18.01 -12.93 -0.77
CA LEU A 57 17.10 -11.77 -0.78
C LEU A 57 17.05 -11.12 -2.17
N HIS A 58 18.22 -10.72 -2.70
CA HIS A 58 18.30 -10.07 -3.99
C HIS A 58 18.04 -11.05 -5.15
N GLY A 59 18.63 -12.24 -5.10
CA GLY A 59 18.59 -13.20 -6.20
C GLY A 59 17.29 -14.01 -6.25
N LYS A 60 16.94 -14.71 -5.16
CA LYS A 60 15.78 -15.62 -5.15
C LYS A 60 14.47 -14.90 -4.92
N ILE A 61 14.39 -14.04 -3.91
CA ILE A 61 13.15 -13.33 -3.57
C ILE A 61 12.94 -12.15 -4.54
N GLY A 62 14.00 -11.40 -4.82
CA GLY A 62 13.95 -10.19 -5.62
C GLY A 62 13.43 -9.00 -4.81
N THR A 63 14.00 -8.76 -3.62
CA THR A 63 13.65 -7.62 -2.75
C THR A 63 13.87 -6.27 -3.43
N THR A 64 13.39 -5.19 -2.81
CA THR A 64 13.56 -3.83 -3.36
C THR A 64 14.97 -3.28 -3.16
N GLY A 65 15.77 -3.87 -2.27
CA GLY A 65 17.07 -3.32 -1.87
C GLY A 65 16.95 -2.09 -0.96
N SER A 66 15.78 -1.87 -0.37
CA SER A 66 15.52 -0.76 0.57
C SER A 66 16.05 -1.06 1.97
N GLY A 67 16.41 -2.31 2.29
CA GLY A 67 16.90 -2.68 3.62
C GLY A 67 15.79 -3.06 4.62
N CYS A 68 14.53 -3.07 4.20
CA CYS A 68 13.39 -3.34 5.10
C CYS A 68 13.44 -4.73 5.73
N GLY A 69 13.80 -5.76 4.96
CA GLY A 69 13.92 -7.13 5.46
C GLY A 69 14.95 -7.26 6.58
N PRO A 70 16.23 -6.90 6.32
CA PRO A 70 17.27 -6.88 7.35
C PRO A 70 16.93 -6.01 8.57
N ALA A 71 16.33 -4.82 8.37
CA ALA A 71 15.93 -3.96 9.47
C ALA A 71 14.84 -4.59 10.37
N ASN A 72 13.84 -5.24 9.77
CA ASN A 72 12.83 -5.99 10.52
C ASN A 72 13.41 -7.22 11.22
N ALA A 73 14.42 -7.87 10.63
CA ALA A 73 15.14 -8.96 11.29
C ALA A 73 15.87 -8.46 12.55
N ASP A 74 16.61 -7.34 12.45
CA ASP A 74 17.26 -6.70 13.61
C ASP A 74 16.22 -6.24 14.65
N ARG A 75 15.06 -5.74 14.22
CA ARG A 75 13.95 -5.36 15.11
C ARG A 75 13.40 -6.55 15.88
N ALA A 76 13.11 -7.66 15.20
CA ALA A 76 12.64 -8.90 15.82
C ALA A 76 13.67 -9.48 16.81
N LEU A 77 14.96 -9.34 16.49
CA LEU A 77 16.06 -9.68 17.39
C LEU A 77 16.32 -8.65 18.50
N ARG A 78 15.58 -7.54 18.53
CA ARG A 78 15.71 -6.44 19.50
C ARG A 78 17.10 -5.79 19.49
N LYS A 79 17.70 -5.69 18.29
CA LYS A 79 19.02 -5.08 18.05
C LYS A 79 18.95 -3.77 17.26
N ALA A 80 17.85 -3.52 16.56
CA ALA A 80 17.72 -2.32 15.74
C ALA A 80 17.59 -1.05 16.60
N ARG A 81 18.14 0.05 16.09
CA ARG A 81 17.98 1.40 16.68
C ARG A 81 16.57 1.93 16.44
N GLN A 82 16.12 2.83 17.32
CA GLN A 82 14.88 3.57 17.15
C GLN A 82 15.17 5.00 16.69
N VAL A 83 14.20 5.67 16.07
CA VAL A 83 14.38 7.04 15.55
C VAL A 83 14.67 8.06 16.66
N LYS A 84 14.23 7.81 17.91
CA LYS A 84 14.62 8.63 19.07
C LYS A 84 16.14 8.67 19.33
N ASP A 85 16.87 7.69 18.78
CA ASP A 85 18.33 7.61 18.90
C ASP A 85 19.04 8.38 17.76
N ILE A 86 18.29 9.07 16.88
CA ILE A 86 18.78 9.82 15.71
C ILE A 86 18.53 11.31 15.96
N LYS A 87 19.60 12.05 16.26
CA LYS A 87 19.53 13.47 16.65
C LYS A 87 18.87 14.34 15.58
N GLU A 88 19.13 14.04 14.30
CA GLU A 88 18.61 14.79 13.17
C GLU A 88 17.08 14.72 13.07
N LEU A 89 16.47 13.65 13.59
CA LEU A 89 15.03 13.43 13.57
C LEU A 89 14.30 14.03 14.77
N GLU A 90 15.03 14.52 15.79
CA GLU A 90 14.47 15.08 17.04
C GLU A 90 13.32 16.08 16.81
N PRO A 91 13.41 17.04 15.86
CA PRO A 91 12.34 18.01 15.64
C PRO A 91 11.01 17.43 15.13
N PHE A 92 11.01 16.18 14.65
CA PHE A 92 9.84 15.52 14.06
C PHE A 92 9.25 14.43 14.97
N LEU A 93 9.88 14.15 16.11
CA LEU A 93 9.44 13.07 16.99
C LEU A 93 8.11 13.40 17.64
N THR A 94 7.25 12.39 17.74
CA THR A 94 5.97 12.45 18.46
C THR A 94 5.54 11.06 18.94
N ASP A 95 4.46 10.97 19.72
CA ASP A 95 3.76 9.72 20.00
C ASP A 95 2.55 9.61 19.05
N VAL A 96 2.71 8.83 17.96
CA VAL A 96 1.66 8.73 16.93
C VAL A 96 0.44 8.00 17.46
N ALA A 97 0.64 6.96 18.28
CA ALA A 97 -0.46 6.24 18.90
C ALA A 97 -1.30 7.17 19.78
N GLN A 98 -0.67 8.08 20.52
CA GLN A 98 -1.37 9.10 21.29
C GLN A 98 -2.11 10.08 20.38
N GLU A 99 -1.42 10.76 19.44
CA GLU A 99 -2.05 11.76 18.56
C GLU A 99 -3.27 11.20 17.81
N VAL A 100 -3.16 9.95 17.33
CA VAL A 100 -4.25 9.27 16.61
C VAL A 100 -5.41 8.95 17.53
N ASN A 101 -5.17 8.38 18.73
CA ASN A 101 -6.27 8.04 19.64
C ASN A 101 -6.94 9.29 20.23
N ASP A 102 -6.18 10.35 20.53
CA ASP A 102 -6.73 11.63 20.97
C ASP A 102 -7.62 12.25 19.86
N ALA A 103 -7.17 12.20 18.60
CA ALA A 103 -7.98 12.67 17.47
C ALA A 103 -9.28 11.87 17.30
N LEU A 104 -9.24 10.54 17.50
CA LEU A 104 -10.43 9.69 17.46
C LEU A 104 -11.38 9.98 18.64
N ASP A 105 -10.85 10.26 19.84
CA ASP A 105 -11.65 10.67 21.01
C ASP A 105 -12.34 12.02 20.79
N GLU A 106 -11.71 12.92 20.02
CA GLU A 106 -12.28 14.19 19.58
C GLU A 106 -13.25 14.06 18.38
N GLY A 107 -13.50 12.84 17.89
CA GLY A 107 -14.38 12.58 16.76
C GLY A 107 -13.83 13.05 15.40
N LYS A 108 -12.51 13.24 15.29
CA LYS A 108 -11.87 13.59 14.01
C LYS A 108 -11.71 12.36 13.12
N LEU A 109 -11.68 12.59 11.81
CA LEU A 109 -11.34 11.57 10.83
C LEU A 109 -9.83 11.28 10.85
N VAL A 110 -9.48 10.00 11.00
CA VAL A 110 -8.11 9.49 10.81
C VAL A 110 -8.09 8.58 9.59
N LEU A 111 -7.26 8.93 8.60
CA LEU A 111 -7.00 8.08 7.44
C LEU A 111 -5.63 7.40 7.60
N VAL A 112 -5.61 6.08 7.53
CA VAL A 112 -4.38 5.27 7.64
C VAL A 112 -4.07 4.63 6.30
N GLU A 113 -2.86 4.87 5.80
CA GLU A 113 -2.36 4.24 4.57
C GLU A 113 -1.48 3.03 4.90
N GLY A 114 -1.77 1.90 4.26
CA GLY A 114 -1.02 0.66 4.42
C GLY A 114 0.00 0.42 3.31
N THR A 115 0.99 -0.43 3.61
CA THR A 115 1.83 -1.08 2.60
C THR A 115 1.99 -2.56 2.96
N GLN A 116 2.10 -3.52 2.05
CA GLN A 116 1.93 -3.49 0.60
C GLN A 116 0.52 -4.03 0.25
N GLY A 117 0.39 -4.93 -0.74
CA GLY A 117 -0.85 -5.67 -1.00
C GLY A 117 -0.89 -7.00 -0.24
N PHE A 118 -2.10 -7.58 -0.11
CA PHE A 118 -2.34 -8.82 0.62
C PHE A 118 -1.47 -10.00 0.16
N GLY A 119 -1.23 -10.13 -1.16
CA GLY A 119 -0.40 -11.21 -1.72
C GLY A 119 1.07 -11.20 -1.27
N LEU A 120 1.51 -10.09 -0.67
CA LEU A 120 2.84 -9.91 -0.10
C LEU A 120 2.86 -10.00 1.42
N SER A 121 1.73 -10.31 2.08
CA SER A 121 1.71 -10.56 3.53
C SER A 121 2.71 -11.66 3.90
N LEU A 122 3.50 -11.44 4.95
CA LEU A 122 4.41 -12.45 5.50
C LEU A 122 3.68 -13.74 5.92
N TYR A 123 2.42 -13.63 6.36
CA TYR A 123 1.66 -14.76 6.89
C TYR A 123 0.77 -15.40 5.82
N PHE A 124 0.06 -14.59 5.05
CA PHE A 124 -1.00 -15.05 4.15
C PHE A 124 -0.65 -14.92 2.67
N GLY A 125 0.47 -14.30 2.36
CA GLY A 125 0.97 -14.15 0.99
C GLY A 125 1.66 -15.40 0.47
N THR A 126 2.27 -15.27 -0.70
CA THR A 126 2.95 -16.38 -1.39
C THR A 126 4.36 -16.66 -0.83
N TYR A 127 4.47 -16.99 0.45
CA TYR A 127 5.76 -17.23 1.12
C TYR A 127 6.59 -18.28 0.34
N PRO A 128 7.91 -18.06 0.12
CA PRO A 128 8.74 -16.99 0.67
C PRO A 128 8.77 -15.68 -0.14
N TYR A 129 8.02 -15.58 -1.23
CA TYR A 129 8.00 -14.42 -2.12
C TYR A 129 7.02 -13.35 -1.63
N VAL A 130 7.31 -12.83 -0.44
CA VAL A 130 6.49 -11.90 0.33
C VAL A 130 7.38 -10.80 0.91
N THR A 131 6.76 -9.79 1.52
CA THR A 131 7.50 -8.79 2.30
C THR A 131 7.90 -9.36 3.67
N SER A 132 8.58 -8.55 4.47
CA SER A 132 9.08 -8.94 5.80
C SER A 132 8.08 -8.76 6.94
N LYS A 133 6.80 -8.53 6.62
CA LYS A 133 5.73 -8.23 7.59
C LYS A 133 4.36 -8.63 7.04
N ASP A 134 3.39 -8.82 7.92
CA ASP A 134 1.99 -8.83 7.48
C ASP A 134 1.56 -7.46 6.92
N THR A 135 0.70 -7.49 5.92
CA THR A 135 0.20 -6.32 5.18
C THR A 135 -1.31 -6.20 5.26
N SER A 136 -1.95 -6.97 6.15
CA SER A 136 -3.39 -6.89 6.39
C SER A 136 -3.78 -5.61 7.13
N ALA A 137 -5.05 -5.22 7.04
CA ALA A 137 -5.63 -4.08 7.74
C ALA A 137 -5.37 -4.12 9.26
N SER A 138 -5.40 -5.31 9.87
CA SER A 138 -5.09 -5.46 11.30
C SER A 138 -3.65 -5.13 11.65
N ALA A 139 -2.69 -5.54 10.80
CA ALA A 139 -1.28 -5.18 10.98
C ALA A 139 -1.07 -3.67 10.77
N ILE A 140 -1.74 -3.08 9.77
CA ILE A 140 -1.69 -1.64 9.50
C ILE A 140 -2.26 -0.83 10.67
N ALA A 141 -3.38 -1.26 11.28
CA ALA A 141 -3.94 -0.63 12.47
C ALA A 141 -2.97 -0.72 13.66
N SER A 142 -2.33 -1.88 13.85
CA SER A 142 -1.30 -2.05 14.88
C SER A 142 -0.08 -1.14 14.67
N ASP A 143 0.23 -0.74 13.43
CA ASP A 143 1.40 0.09 13.13
C ASP A 143 1.28 1.51 13.65
N VAL A 144 0.05 2.02 13.66
CA VAL A 144 -0.29 3.36 14.12
C VAL A 144 -0.87 3.37 15.53
N GLY A 145 -1.02 2.20 16.17
CA GLY A 145 -1.50 2.08 17.55
C GLY A 145 -3.02 2.23 17.69
N ILE A 146 -3.79 1.85 16.68
CA ILE A 146 -5.26 1.82 16.73
C ILE A 146 -5.72 0.41 17.16
N GLY A 147 -6.55 0.33 18.20
CA GLY A 147 -7.18 -0.93 18.61
C GLY A 147 -8.21 -1.40 17.56
N PRO A 148 -8.38 -2.72 17.35
CA PRO A 148 -9.22 -3.24 16.27
C PRO A 148 -10.69 -2.82 16.36
N THR A 149 -11.20 -2.54 17.58
CA THR A 149 -12.58 -2.07 17.81
C THR A 149 -12.78 -0.58 17.50
N ARG A 150 -11.72 0.14 17.11
CA ARG A 150 -11.77 1.57 16.72
C ARG A 150 -11.58 1.77 15.22
N VAL A 151 -11.60 0.69 14.43
CA VAL A 151 -11.52 0.75 12.96
C VAL A 151 -12.93 0.65 12.42
N ASP A 152 -13.43 1.75 11.86
CA ASP A 152 -14.78 1.80 11.28
C ASP A 152 -14.83 1.23 9.86
N ASP A 153 -13.92 1.69 9.00
CA ASP A 153 -13.85 1.32 7.59
C ASP A 153 -12.52 0.67 7.19
N VAL A 154 -12.59 -0.34 6.33
CA VAL A 154 -11.45 -0.98 5.70
C VAL A 154 -11.65 -0.98 4.19
N ILE A 155 -10.91 -0.11 3.50
CA ILE A 155 -10.90 -0.04 2.04
C ILE A 155 -9.82 -0.98 1.48
N VAL A 156 -10.23 -2.00 0.72
CA VAL A 156 -9.30 -2.85 -0.02
C VAL A 156 -9.20 -2.40 -1.47
N VAL A 157 -8.01 -1.95 -1.85
CA VAL A 157 -7.72 -1.49 -3.21
C VAL A 157 -7.42 -2.67 -4.13
N LEU A 158 -8.17 -2.77 -5.21
CA LEU A 158 -8.02 -3.73 -6.30
C LEU A 158 -7.68 -2.96 -7.58
N LYS A 159 -6.96 -3.60 -8.49
CA LYS A 159 -6.71 -3.04 -9.82
C LYS A 159 -7.19 -4.00 -10.89
N SER A 160 -7.69 -3.47 -11.99
CA SER A 160 -8.33 -4.29 -13.04
C SER A 160 -7.42 -5.40 -13.59
N PHE A 161 -6.10 -5.17 -13.62
CA PHE A 161 -5.09 -6.17 -13.99
C PHE A 161 -4.03 -6.27 -12.90
N PRO A 162 -4.06 -7.27 -12.00
CA PRO A 162 -3.05 -7.43 -10.95
C PRO A 162 -1.63 -7.40 -11.52
N THR A 163 -0.67 -6.90 -10.73
CA THR A 163 0.74 -6.92 -11.10
C THR A 163 1.61 -7.40 -9.96
N ARG A 164 2.78 -7.92 -10.34
CA ARG A 164 3.77 -8.43 -9.41
C ARG A 164 5.17 -8.02 -9.83
N VAL A 165 5.96 -7.56 -8.87
CA VAL A 165 7.39 -7.31 -9.03
C VAL A 165 8.15 -8.47 -8.41
N GLY A 166 9.22 -8.91 -9.07
CA GLY A 166 10.04 -10.02 -8.59
C GLY A 166 9.41 -11.39 -8.85
N ALA A 167 10.02 -12.41 -8.26
CA ALA A 167 9.64 -13.79 -8.47
C ALA A 167 8.35 -14.18 -7.72
N GLY A 168 7.98 -15.45 -7.86
CA GLY A 168 6.92 -16.13 -7.11
C GLY A 168 5.65 -16.38 -7.90
N PRO A 169 4.73 -17.20 -7.36
CA PRO A 169 3.55 -17.65 -8.09
C PRO A 169 2.65 -16.50 -8.53
N PHE A 170 2.13 -16.57 -9.75
CA PHE A 170 1.12 -15.65 -10.23
C PHE A 170 0.15 -16.40 -11.15
N PRO A 171 -0.93 -16.98 -10.58
CA PRO A 171 -1.79 -17.93 -11.30
C PRO A 171 -2.44 -17.38 -12.57
N THR A 172 -2.76 -16.09 -12.59
CA THR A 172 -3.43 -15.40 -13.70
C THR A 172 -2.47 -14.59 -14.57
N GLU A 173 -1.17 -14.82 -14.46
CA GLU A 173 -0.14 -14.12 -15.24
C GLU A 173 -0.35 -14.31 -16.75
N MET A 174 -0.35 -13.19 -17.48
CA MET A 174 -0.38 -13.17 -18.94
C MET A 174 1.05 -13.08 -19.48
N SER A 175 1.23 -13.38 -20.78
CA SER A 175 2.55 -13.23 -21.41
C SER A 175 2.97 -11.76 -21.50
N GLU A 176 4.28 -11.49 -21.56
CA GLU A 176 4.79 -10.13 -21.70
C GLU A 176 4.30 -9.47 -23.00
N GLU A 177 4.22 -10.25 -24.09
CA GLU A 177 3.74 -9.77 -25.39
C GLU A 177 2.25 -9.38 -25.35
N GLU A 178 1.44 -10.09 -24.56
CA GLU A 178 0.05 -9.73 -24.33
C GLU A 178 -0.07 -8.43 -23.52
N ALA A 179 0.71 -8.30 -22.45
CA ALA A 179 0.75 -7.08 -21.64
C ALA A 179 1.19 -5.85 -22.46
N ASP A 180 2.18 -6.02 -23.36
CA ASP A 180 2.63 -4.99 -24.30
C ASP A 180 1.53 -4.59 -25.27
N ARG A 181 0.88 -5.58 -25.90
CA ARG A 181 -0.23 -5.34 -26.84
C ARG A 181 -1.40 -4.61 -26.19
N MET A 182 -1.67 -4.89 -24.92
CA MET A 182 -2.75 -4.25 -24.15
C MET A 182 -2.36 -2.88 -23.56
N GLY A 183 -1.08 -2.50 -23.60
CA GLY A 183 -0.62 -1.23 -23.02
C GLY A 183 -0.65 -1.23 -21.48
N LEU A 184 -0.37 -2.38 -20.87
CA LEU A 184 -0.40 -2.63 -19.42
C LEU A 184 1.00 -2.62 -18.78
N VAL A 185 2.02 -2.19 -19.52
CA VAL A 185 3.39 -2.15 -19.03
C VAL A 185 3.54 -1.13 -17.92
N GLU A 186 4.00 -1.59 -16.77
CA GLU A 186 4.30 -0.76 -15.62
C GLU A 186 5.70 -1.09 -15.09
N TYR A 187 6.37 -0.09 -14.51
CA TYR A 187 7.67 -0.26 -13.87
C TYR A 187 7.56 0.05 -12.37
N GLY A 188 8.30 -0.69 -11.55
CA GLY A 188 8.39 -0.42 -10.11
C GLY A 188 9.03 0.94 -9.85
N THR A 189 8.40 1.76 -9.01
CA THR A 189 8.83 3.14 -8.71
C THR A 189 10.20 3.23 -8.04
N VAL A 190 10.57 2.21 -7.25
CA VAL A 190 11.87 2.15 -6.55
C VAL A 190 12.94 1.48 -7.40
N THR A 191 12.67 0.26 -7.91
CA THR A 191 13.70 -0.55 -8.57
C THR A 191 13.76 -0.38 -10.08
N GLY A 192 12.79 0.31 -10.70
CA GLY A 192 12.66 0.38 -12.16
C GLY A 192 12.37 -0.95 -12.85
N ARG A 193 12.04 -2.01 -12.09
CA ARG A 193 11.83 -3.36 -12.66
C ARG A 193 10.47 -3.43 -13.33
N ARG A 194 10.41 -4.05 -14.52
CA ARG A 194 9.16 -4.35 -15.21
C ARG A 194 8.26 -5.19 -14.31
N ARG A 195 6.98 -4.80 -14.21
CA ARG A 195 5.96 -5.55 -13.50
C ARG A 195 5.42 -6.66 -14.41
N ARG A 196 5.29 -7.87 -13.85
CA ARG A 196 4.50 -8.95 -14.45
C ARG A 196 3.03 -8.59 -14.29
N VAL A 197 2.23 -8.87 -15.31
CA VAL A 197 0.80 -8.49 -15.38
C VAL A 197 -0.04 -9.77 -15.45
N GLY A 198 -1.24 -9.74 -14.91
CA GLY A 198 -2.18 -10.85 -15.02
C GLY A 198 -3.62 -10.39 -15.14
N TRP A 199 -4.49 -11.35 -15.49
CA TRP A 199 -5.93 -11.17 -15.46
C TRP A 199 -6.45 -11.08 -14.02
N PHE A 200 -7.61 -10.46 -13.84
CA PHE A 200 -8.21 -10.31 -12.52
C PHE A 200 -8.51 -11.70 -11.90
N ASP A 201 -8.08 -11.89 -10.65
CA ASP A 201 -8.25 -13.13 -9.90
C ASP A 201 -9.35 -12.93 -8.84
N PHE A 202 -10.57 -13.32 -9.17
CA PHE A 202 -11.74 -13.12 -8.31
C PHE A 202 -11.67 -13.93 -7.01
N GLU A 203 -11.15 -15.16 -7.06
CA GLU A 203 -11.01 -16.01 -5.88
C GLU A 203 -9.97 -15.41 -4.91
N PHE A 204 -8.84 -14.94 -5.45
CA PHE A 204 -7.84 -14.25 -4.66
C PHE A 204 -8.36 -12.92 -4.09
N ALA A 205 -9.09 -12.13 -4.89
CA ALA A 205 -9.70 -10.88 -4.44
C ALA A 205 -10.71 -11.12 -3.30
N ARG A 206 -11.57 -12.14 -3.42
CA ARG A 206 -12.50 -12.57 -2.37
C ARG A 206 -11.78 -12.96 -1.09
N TYR A 207 -10.74 -13.78 -1.19
CA TYR A 207 -9.95 -14.19 -0.04
C TYR A 207 -9.25 -13.01 0.63
N SER A 208 -8.61 -12.13 -0.16
CA SER A 208 -7.97 -10.90 0.30
C SER A 208 -8.95 -9.98 1.04
N ALA A 209 -10.12 -9.72 0.44
CA ALA A 209 -11.14 -8.86 1.05
C ALA A 209 -11.64 -9.45 2.38
N LYS A 210 -11.89 -10.77 2.41
CA LYS A 210 -12.35 -11.47 3.61
C LYS A 210 -11.34 -11.39 4.76
N ILE A 211 -10.06 -11.67 4.51
CA ILE A 211 -9.05 -11.66 5.59
C ILE A 211 -8.80 -10.24 6.11
N ASN A 212 -8.91 -9.22 5.25
CA ASN A 212 -8.80 -7.83 5.69
C ASN A 212 -10.03 -7.33 6.45
N GLY A 213 -11.17 -8.03 6.38
CA GLY A 213 -12.43 -7.51 6.89
C GLY A 213 -12.89 -6.28 6.10
N ALA A 214 -12.75 -6.31 4.77
CA ALA A 214 -13.06 -5.18 3.91
C ALA A 214 -14.52 -4.75 4.07
N THR A 215 -14.74 -3.45 4.32
CA THR A 215 -16.08 -2.83 4.30
C THR A 215 -16.39 -2.30 2.91
N ILE A 216 -15.36 -1.82 2.20
CA ILE A 216 -15.48 -1.18 0.89
C ILE A 216 -14.34 -1.67 -0.02
N LEU A 217 -14.63 -1.89 -1.30
CA LEU A 217 -13.62 -2.07 -2.33
C LEU A 217 -13.37 -0.76 -3.09
N ALA A 218 -12.12 -0.55 -3.49
CA ALA A 218 -11.75 0.49 -4.44
C ALA A 218 -11.14 -0.16 -5.68
N VAL A 219 -11.74 -0.01 -6.86
CA VAL A 219 -11.22 -0.55 -8.13
C VAL A 219 -10.46 0.54 -8.88
N THR A 220 -9.24 0.24 -9.31
CA THR A 220 -8.38 1.19 -10.01
C THR A 220 -7.99 0.73 -11.40
N MET A 221 -7.64 1.70 -12.25
CA MET A 221 -7.24 1.48 -13.64
C MET A 221 -8.34 0.84 -14.50
N LEU A 222 -9.60 1.24 -14.27
CA LEU A 222 -10.72 0.73 -15.05
C LEU A 222 -10.61 1.13 -16.54
N ASP A 223 -9.98 2.28 -16.81
CA ASP A 223 -9.61 2.75 -18.15
C ASP A 223 -8.68 1.80 -18.91
N LYS A 224 -7.90 0.98 -18.19
CA LYS A 224 -7.07 -0.05 -18.80
C LYS A 224 -7.86 -1.29 -19.19
N TYR A 225 -8.96 -1.57 -18.49
CA TYR A 225 -9.86 -2.70 -18.80
C TYR A 225 -10.82 -2.34 -19.94
N ASP A 226 -11.31 -1.10 -19.92
CA ASP A 226 -12.12 -0.52 -20.99
C ASP A 226 -11.74 0.94 -21.20
N LYS A 227 -11.17 1.23 -22.39
CA LYS A 227 -10.68 2.57 -22.72
C LYS A 227 -11.81 3.62 -22.76
N GLU A 228 -13.05 3.21 -23.01
CA GLU A 228 -14.21 4.09 -22.99
C GLU A 228 -14.58 4.54 -21.57
N ALA A 229 -14.04 3.91 -20.53
CA ALA A 229 -14.22 4.34 -19.14
C ALA A 229 -13.26 5.47 -18.75
N PHE A 230 -12.30 5.86 -19.58
CA PHE A 230 -11.29 6.87 -19.23
C PHE A 230 -11.91 8.22 -18.86
N GLY A 231 -11.56 8.73 -17.69
CA GLY A 231 -12.00 10.05 -17.19
C GLY A 231 -13.47 10.13 -16.80
N VAL A 232 -14.23 9.03 -16.84
CA VAL A 232 -15.63 9.01 -16.40
C VAL A 232 -15.71 9.25 -14.88
N THR A 233 -16.61 10.13 -14.46
CA THR A 233 -16.80 10.54 -13.06
C THR A 233 -18.20 10.23 -12.50
N GLU A 234 -19.10 9.70 -13.33
CA GLU A 234 -20.45 9.29 -12.94
C GLU A 234 -20.68 7.83 -13.37
N PHE A 235 -21.15 6.98 -12.45
CA PHE A 235 -21.33 5.55 -12.71
C PHE A 235 -22.24 5.27 -13.90
N ASP A 236 -23.33 6.03 -14.04
CA ASP A 236 -24.29 5.85 -15.13
C ASP A 236 -23.70 6.07 -16.52
N LYS A 237 -22.60 6.83 -16.61
CA LYS A 237 -21.89 7.11 -17.86
C LYS A 237 -20.82 6.06 -18.21
N LEU A 238 -20.57 5.08 -17.34
CA LEU A 238 -19.66 3.99 -17.66
C LEU A 238 -20.18 3.13 -18.83
N PRO A 239 -19.29 2.64 -19.70
CA PRO A 239 -19.67 1.69 -20.74
C PRO A 239 -20.18 0.38 -20.12
N LYS A 240 -21.04 -0.33 -20.85
CA LYS A 240 -21.69 -1.56 -20.37
C LYS A 240 -20.68 -2.59 -19.86
N LYS A 241 -19.60 -2.81 -20.62
CA LYS A 241 -18.52 -3.75 -20.26
C LYS A 241 -17.86 -3.40 -18.92
N ALA A 242 -17.61 -2.11 -18.67
CA ALA A 242 -17.03 -1.67 -17.40
C ALA A 242 -18.00 -1.86 -16.23
N LYS A 243 -19.30 -1.56 -16.42
CA LYS A 243 -20.33 -1.80 -15.40
C LYS A 243 -20.46 -3.29 -15.05
N GLU A 244 -20.46 -4.16 -16.06
CA GLU A 244 -20.52 -5.61 -15.88
C GLU A 244 -19.31 -6.13 -15.09
N PHE A 245 -18.10 -5.60 -15.36
CA PHE A 245 -16.90 -5.96 -14.60
C PHE A 245 -16.99 -5.55 -13.13
N ILE A 246 -17.49 -4.35 -12.83
CA ILE A 246 -17.70 -3.90 -11.45
C ILE A 246 -18.74 -4.77 -10.74
N ALA A 247 -19.88 -5.04 -11.38
CA ALA A 247 -20.92 -5.90 -10.83
C ALA A 247 -20.42 -7.34 -10.56
N GLU A 248 -19.60 -7.88 -11.47
CA GLU A 248 -19.00 -9.21 -11.29
C GLU A 248 -18.01 -9.23 -10.10
N ILE A 249 -17.25 -8.15 -9.89
CA ILE A 249 -16.39 -8.01 -8.70
C ILE A 249 -17.25 -8.02 -7.43
N GLU A 250 -18.29 -7.18 -7.36
CA GLU A 250 -19.16 -7.11 -6.19
C GLU A 250 -19.83 -8.45 -5.88
N GLU A 251 -20.36 -9.13 -6.90
CA GLU A 251 -21.00 -10.44 -6.75
C GLU A 251 -20.02 -11.51 -6.24
N LYS A 252 -18.84 -11.62 -6.87
CA LYS A 252 -17.88 -12.69 -6.56
C LYS A 252 -17.08 -12.44 -5.30
N VAL A 253 -16.74 -11.18 -5.01
CA VAL A 253 -15.99 -10.80 -3.80
C VAL A 253 -16.92 -10.69 -2.59
N GLY A 254 -18.18 -10.30 -2.81
CA GLY A 254 -19.19 -10.13 -1.76
C GLY A 254 -18.99 -8.86 -0.92
N VAL A 255 -18.32 -7.85 -1.46
CA VAL A 255 -18.07 -6.55 -0.83
C VAL A 255 -18.36 -5.46 -1.87
N PRO A 256 -19.09 -4.38 -1.51
CA PRO A 256 -19.46 -3.33 -2.46
C PRO A 256 -18.26 -2.51 -2.92
N VAL A 257 -18.32 -2.01 -4.17
CA VAL A 257 -17.30 -1.14 -4.74
C VAL A 257 -17.71 0.32 -4.55
N GLY A 258 -17.09 0.98 -3.57
CA GLY A 258 -17.40 2.38 -3.24
C GLY A 258 -16.56 3.41 -3.98
N LEU A 259 -15.42 3.02 -4.55
CA LEU A 259 -14.53 3.92 -5.28
C LEU A 259 -14.07 3.27 -6.58
N ILE A 260 -14.13 4.02 -7.68
CA ILE A 260 -13.68 3.55 -8.98
C ILE A 260 -12.77 4.61 -9.60
N LYS A 261 -11.48 4.31 -9.79
CA LYS A 261 -10.55 5.18 -10.52
C LYS A 261 -10.57 4.85 -12.02
N THR A 262 -10.83 5.89 -12.81
CA THR A 262 -10.96 5.86 -14.27
C THR A 262 -9.79 6.53 -14.99
N GLY A 263 -8.70 6.80 -14.26
CA GLY A 263 -7.48 7.38 -14.82
C GLY A 263 -6.54 7.88 -13.73
N PRO A 264 -5.38 8.44 -14.13
CA PRO A 264 -4.33 8.86 -13.19
C PRO A 264 -4.63 10.18 -12.47
N GLU A 265 -5.36 11.09 -13.10
CA GLU A 265 -5.69 12.40 -12.51
C GLU A 265 -6.64 12.27 -11.31
N LEU A 266 -6.61 13.23 -10.38
CA LEU A 266 -7.37 13.17 -9.14
C LEU A 266 -8.88 13.06 -9.42
N GLU A 267 -9.38 13.89 -10.33
CA GLU A 267 -10.77 13.99 -10.76
C GLU A 267 -11.28 12.74 -11.50
N HIS A 268 -10.40 11.87 -12.00
CA HIS A 268 -10.79 10.63 -12.67
C HIS A 268 -11.19 9.57 -11.63
N ILE A 269 -12.26 9.84 -10.90
CA ILE A 269 -12.80 9.00 -9.84
C ILE A 269 -14.33 9.07 -9.84
N ILE A 270 -14.96 7.93 -9.58
CA ILE A 270 -16.38 7.81 -9.27
C ILE A 270 -16.47 7.45 -7.79
N ASP A 271 -17.17 8.27 -7.02
CA ASP A 271 -17.39 8.07 -5.58
C ASP A 271 -18.84 7.60 -5.36
N LEU A 272 -18.97 6.37 -4.86
CA LEU A 272 -20.25 5.70 -4.61
C LEU A 272 -20.48 5.44 -3.13
N ARG A 273 -19.66 6.00 -2.24
CA ARG A 273 -19.72 5.72 -0.80
C ARG A 273 -21.02 6.16 -0.14
N GLU A 274 -21.74 7.13 -0.71
CA GLU A 274 -23.08 7.53 -0.22
C GLU A 274 -24.16 6.46 -0.45
N ASN A 275 -23.90 5.48 -1.33
CA ASN A 275 -24.87 4.46 -1.74
C ASN A 275 -24.59 3.08 -1.10
N ILE A 276 -23.68 3.01 -0.12
CA ILE A 276 -23.19 1.77 0.50
C ILE A 276 -23.52 1.76 2.00
#